data_AF-A0A2V9I310-F1
#
_entry.id   AF-A0A2V9I310-F1
#
_cell.length_a   1.000
_cell.length_b   1.000
_cell.length_c   1.000
_cell.angle_alpha   90.00
_cell.angle_beta   90.00
_cell.angle_gamma   90.00
#
_symmetry.space_group_name_H-M   'P 1'
#
loop_
_entity.id
_entity.type
_entity.pdbx_description
1 polymer ?
#
loop_
_entity_poly.entity_id
_entity_poly.type
_entity_poly.pdbx_seq_one_letter_code
_entity_poly.pdbx_strand_id
1 'polypeptide(L)'
;MKREECPHVSTLGGETPSAKDACEACGWTEDLRICLTCGYVGCCESHSAHNTAHFKSTGHTLIRPHRSQSSWIWCYECNAFLE
;
A
#
# COMPACT_ATOMS: atom_id res chain seq x y z
N MET A 1 1.73 -8.91 -13.19
CA MET A 1 2.83 -8.20 -13.90
C MET A 1 4.08 -8.44 -13.08
N LYS A 2 5.24 -8.66 -13.67
CA LYS A 2 6.43 -8.88 -12.83
C LYS A 2 6.82 -7.59 -12.13
N ARG A 3 7.25 -7.69 -10.88
CA ARG A 3 7.76 -6.54 -10.11
C ARG A 3 8.79 -5.71 -10.89
N GLU A 4 9.70 -6.36 -11.60
CA GLU A 4 10.77 -5.73 -12.39
C GLU A 4 10.27 -4.90 -13.59
N GLU A 5 9.06 -5.17 -14.09
CA GLU A 5 8.50 -4.47 -15.24
C GLU A 5 7.79 -3.17 -14.84
N CYS A 6 7.51 -2.98 -13.54
CA CYS A 6 6.82 -1.80 -13.06
C CYS A 6 7.81 -0.65 -12.83
N PRO A 7 7.71 0.48 -13.57
CA PRO A 7 8.63 1.61 -13.42
C PRO A 7 8.55 2.26 -12.03
N HIS A 8 7.45 2.05 -11.31
CA HIS A 8 7.23 2.57 -9.97
C HIS A 8 7.94 1.77 -8.88
N VAL A 9 8.38 0.53 -9.14
CA VAL A 9 9.12 -0.25 -8.14
C VAL A 9 10.44 0.42 -7.75
N SER A 10 11.00 1.22 -8.65
CA SER A 10 12.17 2.06 -8.39
C SER A 10 11.93 3.12 -7.30
N THR A 11 10.68 3.48 -7.00
CA THR A 11 10.34 4.44 -5.93
C THR A 11 10.33 3.81 -4.54
N LEU A 12 10.61 2.51 -4.42
CA LEU A 12 10.74 1.81 -3.14
C LEU A 12 12.07 2.16 -2.46
N GLY A 13 12.14 3.37 -1.90
CA GLY A 13 13.29 3.89 -1.17
C GLY A 13 13.31 3.45 0.28
N GLY A 14 13.49 2.15 0.54
CA GLY A 14 13.61 1.60 1.89
C GLY A 14 12.24 1.34 2.52
N GLU A 15 11.89 0.06 2.65
CA GLU A 15 10.73 -0.35 3.41
C GLU A 15 10.82 0.21 4.83
N THR A 16 9.92 1.14 5.17
CA THR A 16 9.76 1.53 6.57
C THR A 16 8.67 0.63 7.13
N PRO A 17 9.00 -0.41 7.93
CA PRO A 17 7.98 -1.19 8.59
C PRO A 17 7.24 -0.27 9.56
N SER A 18 6.01 0.08 9.21
CA SER A 18 5.16 0.83 10.12
C SER A 18 4.61 -0.13 11.17
N ALA A 19 4.81 0.23 12.43
CA ALA A 19 4.41 -0.54 13.60
C ALA A 19 2.93 -0.33 13.97
N LYS A 20 2.10 0.09 13.01
CA LYS A 20 0.70 0.47 13.24
C LYS A 20 -0.24 -0.65 12.80
N ASP A 21 -0.93 -1.25 13.76
CA ASP A 21 -1.94 -2.29 13.52
C ASP A 21 -3.34 -1.76 13.14
N ALA A 22 -3.45 -0.45 12.88
CA ALA A 22 -4.70 0.21 12.57
C ALA A 22 -4.51 1.29 11.50
N CYS A 23 -5.58 1.58 10.75
CA CYS A 23 -5.61 2.68 9.80
C CYS A 23 -5.36 4.00 10.51
N GLU A 24 -4.41 4.78 10.03
CA GLU A 24 -4.02 6.03 10.70
C GLU A 24 -5.08 7.13 10.61
N ALA A 25 -6.01 7.03 9.66
CA ALA A 25 -7.09 8.00 9.47
C ALA A 25 -8.35 7.70 10.30
N CYS A 26 -8.76 6.43 10.42
CA CYS A 26 -10.02 6.05 11.08
C CYS A 26 -9.91 5.01 12.18
N GLY A 27 -8.73 4.44 12.42
CA GLY A 27 -8.52 3.40 13.44
C GLY A 27 -9.06 2.01 13.08
N TRP A 28 -9.53 1.80 11.86
CA TRP A 28 -9.96 0.48 11.38
C TRP A 28 -8.81 -0.54 11.45
N THR A 29 -9.08 -1.80 11.78
CA THR A 29 -8.04 -2.82 12.06
C THR A 29 -8.06 -4.03 11.13
N GLU A 30 -9.03 -4.09 10.21
CA GLU A 30 -9.17 -5.18 9.23
C GLU A 30 -8.82 -4.70 7.81
N ASP A 31 -8.46 -5.63 6.92
CA ASP A 31 -8.12 -5.34 5.51
C ASP A 31 -7.17 -4.15 5.32
N LEU A 32 -6.10 -4.13 6.11
CA LEU A 32 -5.11 -3.06 6.10
C LEU A 32 -4.09 -3.22 4.98
N ARG A 33 -3.79 -2.10 4.35
CA ARG A 33 -2.76 -1.95 3.34
C ARG A 33 -1.69 -1.00 3.88
N ILE A 34 -0.43 -1.36 3.68
CA ILE A 34 0.70 -0.50 4.01
C ILE A 34 1.32 0.04 2.72
N CYS A 35 1.58 1.34 2.71
CA CYS A 35 2.31 2.03 1.66
C CYS A 35 3.79 1.68 1.76
N LEU A 36 4.36 1.18 0.67
CA LEU A 36 5.76 0.76 0.66
C LEU A 36 6.75 1.92 0.48
N THR A 37 6.27 3.09 0.07
CA THR A 37 7.09 4.30 -0.10
C THR A 37 7.34 5.04 1.22
N CYS A 38 6.36 5.06 2.13
CA CYS A 38 6.43 5.85 3.37
C CYS A 38 5.97 5.13 4.64
N GLY A 39 5.51 3.88 4.53
CA GLY A 39 5.00 3.10 5.67
C GLY A 39 3.58 3.44 6.11
N TYR A 40 2.85 4.33 5.44
CA TYR A 40 1.48 4.69 5.87
C TYR A 40 0.52 3.49 5.86
N VAL A 41 -0.26 3.30 6.92
CA VAL A 41 -1.25 2.21 7.03
C VAL A 41 -2.68 2.75 6.80
N GLY A 42 -3.32 2.24 5.75
CA GLY A 42 -4.66 2.63 5.33
C GLY A 42 -5.60 1.43 5.18
N CYS A 43 -6.89 1.61 5.46
CA CYS A 43 -7.90 0.59 5.17
C CYS A 43 -8.23 0.54 3.66
N CYS A 44 -8.68 -0.63 3.23
CA CYS A 44 -9.07 -0.88 1.84
C CYS A 44 -10.40 -0.17 1.46
N GLU A 45 -10.75 -0.27 0.18
CA GLU A 45 -11.99 0.27 -0.39
C GLU A 45 -13.27 -0.31 0.23
N SER A 46 -13.22 -1.51 0.80
CA SER A 46 -14.35 -2.16 1.47
C SER A 46 -14.85 -1.41 2.72
N HIS A 47 -14.12 -0.39 3.19
CA HIS A 47 -14.52 0.40 4.36
C HIS A 47 -14.59 1.90 4.07
N SER A 48 -13.43 2.55 3.85
CA SER A 48 -13.37 4.00 3.60
C SER A 48 -12.29 4.40 2.60
N ALA A 49 -11.60 3.43 1.97
CA ALA A 49 -10.61 3.66 0.92
C ALA A 49 -9.48 4.65 1.32
N HIS A 50 -9.04 4.62 2.58
CA HIS A 50 -7.96 5.52 3.04
C HIS A 50 -6.63 5.25 2.34
N ASN A 51 -6.40 4.02 1.86
CA ASN A 51 -5.26 3.72 1.00
C ASN A 51 -5.29 4.51 -0.32
N THR A 52 -6.45 4.64 -0.95
CA THR A 52 -6.67 5.36 -2.20
C THR A 52 -6.64 6.86 -1.97
N ALA A 53 -7.22 7.35 -0.86
CA ALA A 53 -7.10 8.75 -0.46
C ALA A 53 -5.64 9.14 -0.22
N HIS A 54 -4.87 8.28 0.45
CA HIS A 54 -3.43 8.46 0.65
C HIS A 54 -2.68 8.52 -0.68
N PHE A 55 -2.90 7.56 -1.58
CA PHE A 55 -2.33 7.57 -2.93
C PHE A 55 -2.63 8.89 -3.66
N LYS A 56 -3.88 9.36 -3.66
CA LYS A 56 -4.28 10.62 -4.30
C LYS A 56 -3.61 11.85 -3.68
N SER A 57 -3.32 11.81 -2.37
CA SER A 57 -2.71 12.94 -1.65
C SER A 57 -1.20 12.98 -1.76
N THR A 58 -0.52 11.83 -1.78
CA THR A 58 0.96 11.75 -1.75
C THR A 58 1.57 11.35 -3.07
N GLY A 59 0.80 10.74 -3.97
CA GLY A 59 1.30 10.10 -5.19
C GLY A 59 1.98 8.76 -4.94
N HIS A 60 1.85 8.15 -3.75
CA HIS A 60 2.47 6.84 -3.49
C HIS A 60 1.65 5.72 -4.13
N THR A 61 2.19 5.14 -5.19
CA THR A 61 1.48 4.20 -6.06
C THR A 61 1.51 2.76 -5.56
N LEU A 62 2.47 2.41 -4.68
CA LEU A 62 2.74 1.04 -4.28
C LEU A 62 2.26 0.74 -2.85
N ILE A 63 1.44 -0.29 -2.73
CA ILE A 63 0.93 -0.80 -1.46
C ILE A 63 1.06 -2.32 -1.38
N ARG A 64 1.11 -2.86 -0.16
CA ARG A 64 1.01 -4.30 0.10
C ARG A 64 0.05 -4.59 1.26
N PRO A 65 -0.49 -5.82 1.38
CA PRO A 65 -1.21 -6.21 2.59
C PRO A 65 -0.30 -6.10 3.83
N HIS A 66 -0.79 -5.51 4.91
CA HIS A 66 -0.02 -5.35 6.15
C HIS A 66 0.08 -6.67 6.94
N ARG A 67 -1.03 -7.40 7.04
CA ARG A 67 -1.15 -8.63 7.86
C ARG A 67 -1.12 -9.94 7.08
N SER A 68 -1.01 -9.89 5.75
CA SER A 68 -0.97 -11.11 4.95
C SER A 68 0.46 -11.61 4.79
N GLN A 69 0.65 -12.93 4.83
CA GLN A 69 1.91 -13.57 4.41
C GLN A 69 2.14 -13.44 2.90
N SER A 70 1.15 -12.94 2.16
CA SER A 70 1.27 -12.70 0.74
C SER A 70 2.18 -11.51 0.44
N SER A 71 3.23 -11.76 -0.33
CA SER A 71 4.21 -10.74 -0.75
C SER A 71 3.80 -9.94 -1.98
N TRP A 72 2.55 -10.04 -2.44
CA TRP A 72 2.09 -9.30 -3.61
C TRP A 72 2.08 -7.80 -3.32
N ILE A 73 2.41 -7.02 -4.33
CA ILE A 73 2.36 -5.55 -4.29
C ILE A 73 1.30 -5.11 -5.29
N TRP A 74 0.47 -4.14 -4.91
CA TRP A 74 -0.45 -3.50 -5.84
C TRP A 74 0.09 -2.14 -6.26
N CYS A 75 0.08 -1.89 -7.57
CA CYS A 75 0.41 -0.61 -8.15
C CYS A 75 -0.85 0.08 -8.65
N TYR A 76 -1.17 1.24 -8.08
CA TYR A 76 -2.34 2.03 -8.46
C TYR A 76 -2.26 2.56 -9.90
N GLU A 77 -1.11 3.04 -10.33
CA GLU A 77 -0.91 3.57 -11.70
C GLU A 77 -0.96 2.48 -12.76
N CYS A 78 -0.38 1.32 -12.48
CA CYS A 78 -0.42 0.18 -13.41
C CYS A 78 -1.72 -0.61 -13.33
N ASN A 79 -2.58 -0.34 -12.33
CA ASN A 79 -3.78 -1.09 -11.99
C ASN A 79 -3.56 -2.61 -12.04
N ALA A 80 -2.46 -3.06 -11.46
CA ALA A 80 -1.98 -4.44 -11.58
C ALA A 80 -1.30 -4.92 -10.29
N PHE A 81 -1.43 -6.23 -10.04
CA PHE A 81 -0.62 -6.93 -9.07
C PHE A 81 0.78 -7.16 -9.61
N LEU A 82 1.76 -6.85 -8.77
CA LEU A 82 3.16 -7.15 -8.95
C LEU A 82 3.48 -8.41 -8.14
N GLU A 83 3.89 -9.43 -8.87
CA GLU A 83 4.39 -10.71 -8.35
C GLU A 83 5.89 -10.83 -8.60
#